data_AF-A0A7V9BZN1-F1
#
_entry.id   AF-A0A7V9BZN1-F1
#
_cell.length_a   1.000
_cell.length_b   1.000
_cell.length_c   1.000
_cell.angle_alpha   90.00
_cell.angle_beta   90.00
_cell.angle_gamma   90.00
#
_symmetry.space_group_name_H-M   'P 1'
#
loop_
_entity.id
_entity.type
_entity.pdbx_description
1 polymer ?
#
loop_
_entity_poly.entity_id
_entity_poly.type
_entity_poly.pdbx_seq_one_letter_code
_entity_poly.pdbx_strand_id
1 'polypeptide(L)'
;MAIITEACIDVKDRACVDVCPVQCIYEFDPNKNMLFSEAEAGSGVTENTHTANADAIGIFGDSLLYVNTDECTSCTACYEPDVCPVGAIYSEEVVPDGTSAKPYNSTDPNKNHDHTFFIQLSRDVFAD
;
A
#
# COMPACT_ATOMS: atom_id res chain seq x y z
N MET A 1 -8.83 2.60 7.12
CA MET A 1 -7.36 2.66 6.91
C MET A 1 -7.06 2.90 5.43
N ALA A 2 -5.82 3.20 5.04
CA ALA A 2 -5.44 3.26 3.62
C ALA A 2 -5.13 1.85 3.09
N ILE A 3 -5.48 1.58 1.83
CA ILE A 3 -5.25 0.30 1.13
C ILE A 3 -4.60 0.61 -0.22
N ILE A 4 -3.45 -0.01 -0.50
CA ILE A 4 -2.75 0.08 -1.79
C ILE A 4 -3.19 -1.09 -2.67
N THR A 5 -3.59 -0.80 -3.91
CA THR A 5 -4.17 -1.75 -4.85
C THR A 5 -3.25 -2.00 -6.05
N GLU A 6 -3.71 -2.85 -6.98
CA GLU A 6 -2.95 -3.33 -8.15
C GLU A 6 -2.33 -2.24 -9.03
N ALA A 7 -2.86 -1.01 -9.04
CA ALA A 7 -2.26 0.07 -9.82
C ALA A 7 -0.84 0.44 -9.35
N CYS A 8 -0.44 0.07 -8.14
CA CYS A 8 0.92 0.30 -7.63
C CYS A 8 1.93 -0.78 -8.07
N ILE A 9 1.47 -1.92 -8.59
CA ILE A 9 2.35 -3.02 -9.03
C ILE A 9 3.33 -2.50 -10.08
N ASP A 10 4.62 -2.75 -9.86
CA ASP A 10 5.76 -2.32 -10.68
C ASP A 10 5.91 -0.79 -10.86
N VAL A 11 5.04 0.02 -10.24
CA VAL A 11 5.14 1.48 -10.24
C VAL A 11 5.98 1.95 -9.05
N LYS A 12 5.59 1.52 -7.83
CA LYS A 12 6.24 1.87 -6.56
C LYS A 12 6.84 3.29 -6.54
N ASP A 13 6.00 4.30 -6.79
CA ASP A 13 6.42 5.70 -6.92
C ASP A 13 6.96 6.28 -5.59
N ARG A 14 6.43 5.80 -4.46
CA ARG A 14 6.84 6.13 -3.08
C ARG A 14 6.54 7.54 -2.59
N ALA A 15 5.90 8.43 -3.38
CA ALA A 15 5.44 9.73 -2.86
C ALA A 15 4.50 9.60 -1.63
N CYS A 16 3.77 8.48 -1.52
CA CYS A 16 2.93 8.19 -0.37
C CYS A 16 3.72 7.98 0.94
N VAL A 17 4.98 7.52 0.86
CA VAL A 17 5.88 7.30 2.02
C VAL A 17 6.24 8.64 2.66
N ASP A 18 6.57 9.65 1.85
CA ASP A 18 6.99 10.98 2.31
C ASP A 18 5.89 11.73 3.06
N VAL A 19 4.63 11.46 2.73
CA VAL A 19 3.49 12.17 3.32
C VAL A 19 2.86 11.42 4.49
N CYS A 20 3.28 10.18 4.78
CA CYS A 20 2.68 9.38 5.84
C CYS A 20 3.25 9.77 7.22
N PRO A 21 2.46 10.40 8.11
CA PRO A 21 2.98 10.93 9.38
C PRO A 21 3.34 9.84 10.40
N VAL A 22 2.92 8.60 10.16
CA VAL A 22 3.17 7.45 11.04
C VAL A 22 4.03 6.38 10.37
N GLN A 23 4.56 6.64 9.16
CA GLN A 23 5.49 5.76 8.45
C GLN A 23 4.98 4.30 8.32
N CYS A 24 3.68 4.13 8.10
CA CYS A 24 3.00 2.84 8.03
C CYS A 24 2.97 2.22 6.61
N ILE A 25 3.83 2.68 5.70
CA ILE A 25 3.91 2.18 4.31
C ILE A 25 5.25 1.48 4.12
N TYR A 26 5.20 0.24 3.67
CA TYR A 26 6.31 -0.70 3.70
C TYR A 26 6.63 -1.25 2.31
N GLU A 27 7.91 -1.49 2.07
CA GLU A 27 8.44 -2.22 0.92
C GLU A 27 9.03 -3.55 1.40
N PHE A 28 8.98 -4.58 0.55
CA PHE A 28 9.54 -5.90 0.87
C PHE A 28 11.00 -6.01 0.42
N ASP A 29 11.89 -6.43 1.33
CA ASP A 29 13.26 -6.84 1.03
C ASP A 29 13.35 -8.37 0.94
N PRO A 30 13.42 -8.95 -0.28
CA PRO A 30 13.47 -10.40 -0.46
C PRO A 30 14.75 -11.03 0.09
N ASN A 31 15.82 -10.27 0.29
CA ASN A 31 17.08 -10.79 0.83
C ASN A 31 17.03 -10.97 2.35
N LYS A 32 16.20 -10.17 3.02
CA LYS A 32 16.03 -10.22 4.48
C LYS A 32 14.74 -10.90 4.90
N ASN A 33 13.81 -11.10 3.97
CA ASN A 33 12.43 -11.53 4.25
C ASN A 33 11.74 -10.59 5.25
N MET A 34 11.89 -9.29 5.04
CA MET A 34 11.41 -8.24 5.93
C MET A 34 10.68 -7.17 5.14
N LEU A 35 9.61 -6.64 5.73
CA LEU A 35 8.98 -5.39 5.31
C LEU A 35 9.69 -4.23 6.00
N PHE A 36 10.03 -3.17 5.28
CA PHE A 36 10.71 -1.99 5.82
C PHE A 36 10.03 -0.71 5.36
N SER A 37 9.96 0.29 6.24
CA SER A 37 9.59 1.67 5.88
C SER A 37 10.84 2.56 5.95
N GLU A 38 10.91 3.55 5.08
CA GLU A 38 11.99 4.55 5.10
C GLU A 38 11.47 5.87 5.66
N ALA A 39 12.30 6.60 6.42
CA ALA A 39 11.93 7.90 6.99
C ALA A 39 11.54 8.93 5.90
N GLU A 40 12.21 8.87 4.76
CA GLU A 40 11.89 9.59 3.52
C GLU A 40 12.20 8.67 2.34
N ALA A 41 11.41 8.75 1.27
CA ALA A 41 11.54 7.92 0.09
C ALA A 41 12.92 8.07 -0.56
N GLY A 42 13.69 6.98 -0.59
CA GLY A 42 15.01 6.94 -1.20
C GLY A 42 16.12 7.47 -0.30
N SER A 43 15.82 7.82 0.96
CA SER A 43 16.83 8.19 1.95
C SER A 43 17.73 7.01 2.32
N GLY A 44 17.22 5.79 2.20
CA GLY A 44 17.87 4.57 2.70
C GLY A 44 17.95 4.48 4.22
N VAL A 45 17.29 5.41 4.94
CA VAL A 45 17.19 5.38 6.40
C VAL A 45 15.91 4.62 6.75
N THR A 46 16.06 3.37 7.20
CA THR A 46 14.94 2.56 7.68
C THR A 46 14.40 3.13 9.00
N GLU A 47 13.11 3.44 9.03
CA GLU A 47 12.42 3.92 10.22
C GLU A 47 11.85 2.73 11.02
N ASN A 48 11.03 1.89 10.37
CA ASN A 48 10.41 0.72 10.98
C ASN A 48 10.60 -0.54 10.12
N THR A 49 10.39 -1.70 10.73
CA THR A 49 10.44 -3.00 10.05
C THR A 49 9.45 -3.98 10.62
N HIS A 50 8.93 -4.88 9.79
CA HIS A 50 8.10 -6.01 10.18
C HIS A 50 8.57 -7.31 9.55
N THR A 51 8.27 -8.42 10.22
CA THR A 51 8.45 -9.74 9.64
C THR A 51 7.39 -9.96 8.56
N ALA A 52 7.81 -10.37 7.36
CA ALA A 52 6.88 -10.67 6.29
C ALA A 52 6.25 -12.06 6.48
N ASN A 53 4.94 -12.15 6.33
CA ASN A 53 4.24 -13.44 6.23
C ASN A 53 4.53 -14.06 4.86
N ALA A 54 5.23 -15.21 4.85
CA ALA A 54 5.70 -15.86 3.63
C ALA A 54 4.57 -16.22 2.64
N ASP A 55 3.40 -16.62 3.14
CA ASP A 55 2.29 -17.06 2.28
C ASP A 55 1.63 -15.86 1.58
N ALA A 56 1.40 -14.77 2.33
CA ALA A 56 0.76 -13.57 1.81
C ALA A 56 1.74 -12.73 0.97
N ILE A 57 2.97 -12.56 1.42
CA ILE A 57 3.98 -11.79 0.69
C ILE A 57 4.37 -12.46 -0.62
N GLY A 58 4.28 -13.80 -0.71
CA GLY A 58 4.59 -14.56 -1.92
C GLY A 58 3.69 -14.25 -3.13
N ILE A 59 2.57 -13.55 -2.92
CA ILE A 59 1.63 -13.19 -4.00
C ILE A 59 2.20 -12.08 -4.89
N PHE A 60 2.72 -11.02 -4.29
CA PHE A 60 3.24 -9.85 -5.01
C PHE A 60 4.70 -9.50 -4.68
N GLY A 61 5.25 -9.98 -3.58
CA GLY A 61 6.67 -9.81 -3.23
C GLY A 61 7.10 -8.34 -3.21
N ASP A 62 8.15 -8.04 -3.96
CA ASP A 62 8.75 -6.70 -4.06
C ASP A 62 8.11 -5.83 -5.15
N SER A 63 7.03 -6.27 -5.81
CA SER A 63 6.36 -5.50 -6.87
C SER A 63 5.41 -4.43 -6.35
N LEU A 64 5.05 -4.46 -5.07
CA LEU A 64 4.01 -3.62 -4.47
C LEU A 64 4.50 -2.97 -3.16
N LEU A 65 3.91 -1.82 -2.81
CA LEU A 65 4.02 -1.24 -1.46
C LEU A 65 2.83 -1.68 -0.60
N TYR A 66 3.06 -1.91 0.69
CA TYR A 66 2.08 -2.45 1.62
C TYR A 66 1.78 -1.47 2.75
N VAL A 67 0.51 -1.29 3.10
CA VAL A 67 0.12 -0.47 4.26
C VAL A 67 -0.10 -1.38 5.46
N ASN A 68 0.59 -1.12 6.57
CA ASN A 68 0.23 -1.77 7.83
C ASN A 68 -1.05 -1.12 8.38
N THR A 69 -2.17 -1.84 8.33
CA THR A 69 -3.46 -1.31 8.77
C THR A 69 -3.55 -1.12 10.27
N ASP A 70 -2.76 -1.84 11.07
CA ASP A 70 -2.77 -1.73 12.53
C ASP A 70 -2.01 -0.48 13.01
N GLU A 71 -1.09 0.03 12.18
CA GLU A 71 -0.37 1.28 12.42
C GLU A 71 -1.02 2.50 11.75
N CYS A 72 -1.85 2.27 10.73
CA CYS A 72 -2.47 3.33 9.95
C CYS A 72 -3.50 4.12 10.77
N THR A 73 -3.24 5.40 10.98
CA THR A 73 -4.12 6.32 11.73
C THR A 73 -5.23 6.95 10.88
N SER A 74 -5.37 6.53 9.62
CA SER A 74 -6.36 7.07 8.67
C SER A 74 -6.27 8.60 8.48
N CYS A 75 -5.06 9.15 8.47
CA CYS A 75 -4.77 10.58 8.32
C CYS A 75 -5.02 11.16 6.91
N THR A 76 -5.36 10.32 5.94
CA THR A 76 -5.73 10.63 4.55
C THR A 76 -4.64 11.17 3.62
N ALA A 77 -3.49 11.61 4.12
CA ALA A 77 -2.44 12.26 3.33
C ALA A 77 -1.96 11.42 2.13
N CYS A 78 -1.77 10.11 2.30
CA CYS A 78 -1.22 9.25 1.25
C CYS A 78 -2.12 9.07 0.02
N TYR A 79 -3.43 9.21 0.17
CA TYR A 79 -4.40 9.04 -0.93
C TYR A 79 -5.04 10.36 -1.35
N GLU A 80 -4.42 11.50 -1.03
CA GLU A 80 -4.76 12.75 -1.67
C GLU A 80 -4.46 12.69 -3.18
N PRO A 81 -5.28 13.33 -4.04
CA PRO A 81 -5.24 13.14 -5.50
C PRO A 81 -3.87 13.41 -6.16
N ASP A 82 -3.05 14.29 -5.57
CA ASP A 82 -1.76 14.71 -6.12
C ASP A 82 -0.58 13.87 -5.59
N VAL A 83 -0.84 12.91 -4.69
CA VAL A 83 0.22 12.09 -4.07
C VAL A 83 0.49 10.83 -4.88
N CYS A 84 -0.53 10.01 -5.16
CA CYS A 84 -0.35 8.78 -5.92
C CYS A 84 -0.61 9.00 -7.41
N PRO A 85 0.41 8.98 -8.29
CA PRO A 85 0.25 9.32 -9.70
C PRO A 85 -0.63 8.34 -10.48
N VAL A 86 -0.78 7.12 -9.96
CA VAL A 86 -1.54 6.02 -10.57
C VAL A 86 -2.83 5.70 -9.81
N GLY A 87 -3.19 6.50 -8.80
CA GLY A 87 -4.47 6.36 -8.10
C GLY A 87 -4.63 5.01 -7.38
N ALA A 88 -3.54 4.39 -6.93
CA ALA A 88 -3.57 3.05 -6.35
C ALA A 88 -4.06 3.01 -4.89
N ILE A 89 -4.27 4.15 -4.23
CA ILE A 89 -4.50 4.20 -2.79
C ILE A 89 -5.94 4.62 -2.51
N TYR A 90 -6.63 3.82 -1.72
CA TYR A 90 -8.03 4.01 -1.35
C TYR A 90 -8.18 4.03 0.17
N SER A 91 -9.19 4.73 0.68
CA SER A 91 -9.68 4.43 2.03
C SER A 91 -10.40 3.08 2.00
N GLU A 92 -10.14 2.24 2.97
CA GLU A 92 -10.67 0.88 3.12
C GLU A 92 -12.20 0.82 2.94
N GLU A 93 -12.93 1.79 3.48
CA GLU A 93 -14.40 1.85 3.42
C GLU A 93 -14.92 1.94 1.98
N VAL A 94 -14.12 2.54 1.09
CA VAL A 94 -14.50 2.87 -0.28
C VAL A 94 -13.66 2.14 -1.33
N VAL A 95 -12.87 1.13 -0.94
CA VAL A 95 -12.14 0.26 -1.88
C VAL A 95 -13.15 -0.33 -2.88
N PRO A 96 -12.96 -0.11 -4.20
CA PRO A 96 -13.86 -0.60 -5.24
C PRO A 96 -13.95 -2.13 -5.28
N ASP A 97 -15.16 -2.65 -5.51
CA ASP A 97 -15.48 -4.08 -5.57
C ASP A 97 -15.82 -4.56 -6.98
N GLY A 98 -15.43 -3.81 -8.02
CA GLY A 98 -15.78 -4.10 -9.40
C GLY A 98 -17.21 -3.70 -9.78
N THR A 99 -18.05 -3.27 -8.82
CA THR A 99 -19.42 -2.83 -9.11
C THR A 99 -19.47 -1.35 -9.47
N SER A 100 -20.58 -0.91 -10.07
CA SER A 100 -20.80 0.50 -10.39
C SER A 100 -21.09 1.39 -9.16
N ALA A 101 -21.18 0.82 -7.95
CA ALA A 101 -21.57 1.54 -6.75
C ALA A 101 -20.41 2.33 -6.11
N LYS A 102 -19.17 1.83 -6.23
CA LYS A 102 -17.99 2.45 -5.65
C LYS A 102 -17.14 3.15 -6.71
N PRO A 103 -16.75 4.42 -6.51
CA PRO A 103 -15.95 5.15 -7.48
C PRO A 103 -14.48 4.72 -7.42
N TYR A 104 -13.84 4.69 -8.58
CA TYR A 104 -12.39 4.53 -8.72
C TYR A 104 -11.71 5.90 -8.68
N ASN A 105 -10.43 5.92 -8.29
CA ASN A 105 -9.60 7.10 -8.46
C ASN A 105 -9.50 7.46 -9.95
N SER A 106 -9.39 8.76 -10.25
CA SER A 106 -9.41 9.25 -11.64
C SER A 106 -8.23 8.71 -12.46
N THR A 107 -7.06 8.57 -11.82
CA THR A 107 -5.79 8.10 -12.35
C THR A 107 -5.61 6.58 -12.30
N ASP A 108 -6.54 5.84 -11.68
CA ASP A 108 -6.47 4.38 -11.63
C ASP A 108 -6.69 3.77 -13.03
N PRO A 109 -5.72 3.01 -13.58
CA PRO A 109 -5.87 2.34 -14.87
C PRO A 109 -6.77 1.10 -14.81
N ASN A 110 -7.02 0.53 -13.64
CA ASN A 110 -7.69 -0.76 -13.42
C ASN A 110 -9.17 -0.59 -13.06
N LYS A 111 -9.86 0.33 -13.74
CA LYS A 111 -11.30 0.57 -13.53
C LYS A 111 -12.10 -0.69 -13.81
N ASN A 112 -13.11 -0.95 -12.98
CA ASN A 112 -13.97 -2.14 -12.96
C ASN A 112 -13.33 -3.42 -12.42
N HIS A 113 -12.07 -3.40 -11.96
CA HIS A 113 -11.50 -4.53 -11.23
C HIS A 113 -11.92 -4.52 -9.77
N ASP A 114 -12.08 -5.70 -9.17
CA ASP A 114 -12.33 -5.85 -7.74
C ASP A 114 -11.03 -5.65 -6.96
N HIS A 115 -10.93 -4.56 -6.22
CA HIS A 115 -9.77 -4.23 -5.39
C HIS A 115 -9.91 -4.72 -3.95
N THR A 116 -11.03 -5.34 -3.57
CA THR A 116 -11.28 -5.74 -2.17
C THR A 116 -10.31 -6.82 -1.68
N PHE A 117 -9.69 -7.60 -2.58
CA PHE A 117 -8.60 -8.51 -2.24
C PHE A 117 -7.46 -7.83 -1.46
N PHE A 118 -7.11 -6.59 -1.84
CA PHE A 118 -6.01 -5.85 -1.23
C PHE A 118 -6.27 -5.46 0.23
N ILE A 119 -7.54 -5.45 0.64
CA ILE A 119 -7.94 -5.19 2.03
C ILE A 119 -7.40 -6.28 2.95
N GLN A 120 -7.59 -7.56 2.57
CA GLN A 120 -7.11 -8.67 3.38
C GLN A 120 -5.60 -8.86 3.23
N LEU A 121 -5.07 -8.70 2.01
CA LEU A 121 -3.63 -8.74 1.77
C LEU A 121 -2.87 -7.75 2.66
N SER A 122 -3.35 -6.51 2.79
CA SER A 122 -2.69 -5.48 3.61
C SER A 122 -2.57 -5.87 5.09
N ARG A 123 -3.43 -6.76 5.57
CA ARG A 123 -3.36 -7.33 6.93
C ARG A 123 -2.44 -8.53 6.98
N ASP A 124 -2.62 -9.45 6.05
CA ASP A 124 -1.98 -10.76 6.11
C ASP A 124 -0.47 -10.72 5.83
N VAL A 125 0.03 -9.70 5.14
CA VAL A 125 1.47 -9.59 4.80
C VAL A 125 2.38 -9.34 6.00
N PHE A 126 1.85 -8.84 7.12
CA PHE A 126 2.60 -8.63 8.36
C PHE A 126 2.42 -9.85 9.27
N ALA A 127 3.52 -10.42 9.77
CA ALA A 127 3.50 -11.66 10.54
C ALA A 127 3.59 -11.46 12.07
N ASP A 128 3.73 -10.22 12.52
CA ASP A 128 3.96 -9.83 13.93
C ASP A 128 2.83 -8.98 14.52
#